data_AF-A0A855ISI6-F1
#
_entry.id   AF-A0A855ISI6-F1
#
_cell.length_a   1.000
_cell.length_b   1.000
_cell.length_c   1.000
_cell.angle_alpha   90.00
_cell.angle_beta   90.00
_cell.angle_gamma   90.00
#
_symmetry.space_group_name_H-M   'P 1'
#
loop_
_entity.id
_entity.type
_entity.pdbx_description
1 polymer ?
#
loop_
_entity_poly.entity_id
_entity_poly.type
_entity_poly.pdbx_seq_one_letter_code
_entity_poly.pdbx_strand_id
1 'polypeptide(L)' 'MSSIADIEARLARYKATEKDILEQGQRIKDEDERDLQRANLSTVQTTIKDLQTQLDALRHPKRGRTRQYAAKV' A
#
# COMPACT_ATOMS: atom_id res chain seq x y z
N MET A 1 1.64 18.16 4.62
CA MET A 1 2.07 17.16 3.62
C MET A 1 2.78 16.06 4.37
N SER A 2 2.38 14.79 4.25
CA SER A 2 3.23 13.68 4.72
C SER A 2 4.47 13.64 3.85
N SER A 3 5.64 13.56 4.49
CA SER A 3 6.90 13.36 3.78
C SER A 3 6.96 11.94 3.22
N ILE A 4 7.79 11.73 2.18
CA ILE A 4 8.05 10.38 1.65
C ILE A 4 8.52 9.44 2.77
N ALA A 5 9.33 9.95 3.71
CA ALA A 5 9.80 9.20 4.87
C ALA A 5 8.66 8.76 5.80
N ASP A 6 7.62 9.57 5.99
CA ASP A 6 6.45 9.18 6.80
C ASP A 6 5.67 8.03 6.16
N ILE A 7 5.52 8.05 4.83
CA ILE A 7 4.83 7.01 4.07
C ILE A 7 5.66 5.72 4.08
N GLU A 8 6.98 5.81 3.95
CA GLU A 8 7.90 4.68 4.07
C GLU A 8 7.87 4.05 5.46
N ALA A 9 7.91 4.86 6.52
CA ALA A 9 7.82 4.39 7.89
C ALA A 9 6.47 3.70 8.16
N ARG A 10 5.38 4.25 7.61
CA ARG A 10 4.04 3.66 7.73
C ARG A 10 3.95 2.33 6.96
N LEU A 11 4.51 2.26 5.76
CA LEU A 11 4.59 1.03 4.96
C LEU A 11 5.41 -0.06 5.66
N ALA A 12 6.52 0.29 6.29
CA ALA A 12 7.32 -0.66 7.07
C ALA A 12 6.52 -1.27 8.24
N ARG A 13 5.73 -0.44 8.95
CA ARG A 13 4.84 -0.92 10.02
C ARG A 13 3.78 -1.88 9.51
N TYR A 14 3.08 -1.53 8.41
CA TYR A 14 2.06 -2.42 7.85
C TYR A 14 2.64 -3.73 7.32
N LYS A 15 3.86 -3.72 6.75
CA LYS A 15 4.56 -4.96 6.37
C LYS A 15 4.94 -5.82 7.58
N ALA A 16 5.33 -5.20 8.70
CA ALA A 16 5.56 -5.93 9.94
C ALA A 16 4.25 -6.55 10.45
N THR A 17 3.15 -5.79 10.46
CA THR A 17 1.82 -6.29 10.83
C THR A 17 1.33 -7.43 9.92
N GLU A 18 1.58 -7.34 8.60
CA GLU A 18 1.27 -8.43 7.66
C GLU A 18 2.00 -9.72 8.05
N LYS A 19 3.30 -9.61 8.36
CA LYS A 19 4.11 -10.74 8.81
C LYS A 19 3.58 -11.32 10.11
N ASP A 20 3.24 -10.48 11.08
CA ASP A 20 2.69 -10.92 12.37
C ASP A 20 1.35 -11.66 12.20
N ILE A 21 0.46 -11.16 11.33
CA ILE A 21 -0.81 -11.83 11.01
C ILE A 21 -0.53 -13.20 10.37
N LEU A 22 0.38 -13.29 9.41
CA LEU A 22 0.73 -14.56 8.77
C LEU A 22 1.31 -15.58 9.77
N GLU A 23 2.18 -15.14 10.68
CA GLU A 23 2.74 -15.99 11.74
C GLU A 23 1.67 -16.46 12.73
N GLN A 24 0.73 -15.58 13.10
CA GLN A 24 -0.39 -15.95 13.96
C GLN A 24 -1.35 -16.93 13.25
N GLY A 25 -1.66 -16.69 11.98
CA GLY A 25 -2.57 -17.51 11.18
C GLY A 25 -2.11 -18.94 11.00
N GLN A 26 -0.80 -19.18 11.00
CA GLN A 26 -0.23 -20.54 11.00
C GLN A 26 -0.53 -21.32 12.27
N ARG A 27 -0.78 -20.64 13.40
CA ARG A 27 -1.04 -21.27 14.70
C ARG A 27 -2.52 -21.53 14.95
N ILE A 28 -3.40 -20.89 14.18
CA ILE A 28 -4.85 -21.00 14.32
C ILE A 28 -5.34 -22.31 13.72
N LYS A 29 -6.08 -23.08 14.53
CA LYS A 29 -6.72 -24.33 14.11
C LYS A 29 -8.21 -24.15 13.86
N ASP A 30 -8.82 -23.16 14.47
CA ASP A 30 -10.23 -22.83 14.26
C ASP A 30 -10.46 -22.28 12.84
N GLU A 31 -11.59 -22.61 12.24
CA GLU A 31 -11.95 -22.19 10.88
C GLU A 31 -12.48 -20.75 10.87
N ASP A 32 -13.29 -20.37 11.86
CA ASP A 32 -13.85 -19.02 11.98
C ASP A 32 -12.75 -17.98 12.24
N GLU A 33 -11.79 -18.32 13.10
CA GLU A 33 -10.62 -17.47 13.35
C GLU A 33 -9.70 -17.34 12.12
N ARG A 34 -9.62 -18.39 11.28
CA ARG A 34 -8.85 -18.35 10.03
C ARG A 34 -9.47 -17.41 9.01
N ASP A 35 -10.79 -17.39 8.89
CA ASP A 35 -11.47 -16.49 7.98
C ASP A 35 -11.41 -15.03 8.45
N LEU A 36 -11.52 -14.78 9.76
CA LEU A 36 -11.27 -13.46 10.34
C LEU A 36 -9.84 -12.98 10.05
N GLN A 37 -8.85 -13.86 10.20
CA GLN A 37 -7.46 -13.54 9.88
C GLN A 37 -7.23 -13.25 8.40
N ARG A 38 -7.87 -13.99 7.50
CA ARG A 38 -7.82 -13.71 6.05
C ARG A 38 -8.40 -12.34 5.72
N ALA A 39 -9.52 -11.96 6.34
CA ALA A 39 -10.13 -10.65 6.16
C ALA A 39 -9.20 -9.52 6.65
N ASN A 40 -8.57 -9.73 7.81
CA ASN A 40 -7.58 -8.79 8.36
C ASN A 40 -6.36 -8.66 7.46
N LEU A 41 -5.83 -9.79 6.97
CA LEU A 41 -4.70 -9.82 6.03
C LEU A 41 -5.01 -9.07 4.74
N SER A 42 -6.18 -9.30 4.14
CA SER A 42 -6.64 -8.61 2.93
C SER A 42 -6.70 -7.09 3.12
N THR A 43 -7.18 -6.65 4.27
CA THR A 43 -7.26 -5.22 4.63
C THR A 43 -5.86 -4.60 4.74
N VAL A 44 -4.92 -5.30 5.39
CA VAL A 44 -3.52 -4.85 5.51
C VAL A 44 -2.85 -4.79 4.15
N GLN A 45 -3.02 -5.80 3.31
CA GLN A 45 -2.48 -5.85 1.95
C GLN A 45 -3.01 -4.72 1.06
N THR A 46 -4.30 -4.42 1.15
CA THR A 46 -4.91 -3.29 0.44
C THR A 46 -4.27 -1.97 0.87
N THR A 47 -4.08 -1.78 2.18
CA THR A 47 -3.44 -0.58 2.72
C THR A 47 -1.97 -0.46 2.28
N ILE A 48 -1.23 -1.57 2.24
CA ILE A 48 0.15 -1.59 1.73
C ILE A 48 0.18 -1.13 0.26
N LYS A 49 -0.73 -1.65 -0.57
CA LYS A 49 -0.82 -1.32 -1.99
C LYS A 49 -1.16 0.16 -2.21
N ASP A 50 -2.07 0.71 -1.40
CA ASP A 50 -2.41 2.13 -1.45
C ASP A 50 -1.21 3.02 -1.07
N LEU A 51 -0.48 2.66 -0.01
CA LEU A 51 0.73 3.37 0.40
C LEU A 51 1.83 3.29 -0.68
N GLN A 52 2.01 2.14 -1.32
CA GLN A 52 2.93 2.00 -2.46
C GLN A 52 2.53 2.90 -3.62
N THR A 53 1.23 2.94 -3.96
CA THR A 53 0.72 3.77 -5.04
C THR A 53 0.92 5.27 -4.75
N GLN A 54 0.69 5.70 -3.51
CA GLN A 54 0.95 7.08 -3.07
C GLN A 54 2.43 7.42 -3.17
N LEU A 55 3.30 6.50 -2.75
CA LEU A 55 4.74 6.67 -2.77
C LEU A 55 5.27 6.74 -4.21
N ASP A 56 4.75 5.90 -5.10
CA ASP A 56 5.06 5.94 -6.54
C ASP A 56 4.58 7.24 -7.19
N ALA A 57 3.39 7.73 -6.83
CA ALA A 57 2.88 9.01 -7.32
C ALA A 57 3.72 10.21 -6.86
N LEU A 58 4.26 10.15 -5.63
CA LEU A 58 5.15 11.18 -5.09
C LEU A 58 6.56 11.12 -5.69
N ARG A 59 7.08 9.90 -5.93
CA ARG A 59 8.40 9.71 -6.56
C ARG A 59 8.38 9.97 -8.07
N HIS A 60 7.27 9.67 -8.72
CA HIS A 60 7.06 9.83 -10.16
C HIS A 60 5.83 10.71 -10.43
N PRO A 61 5.88 12.00 -10.06
CA PRO A 61 4.78 12.90 -10.37
C PRO A 61 4.59 12.89 -11.89
N LYS A 62 3.37 12.56 -12.36
CA LYS A 62 3.02 12.60 -13.79
C LYS A 62 3.28 14.01 -14.30
N ARG A 63 4.44 14.24 -14.93
CA ARG A 63 4.70 15.43 -15.73
C ARG A 63 3.77 15.32 -16.93
N GLY A 64 2.62 15.98 -16.84
CA GLY A 64 1.68 16.10 -17.95
C GLY A 64 2.46 16.61 -19.17
N ARG A 65 2.58 15.77 -20.21
CA ARG A 65 3.18 16.17 -21.47
C ARG A 65 2.19 17.11 -22.14
N THR A 66 2.31 18.40 -21.88
CA THR A 66 1.50 19.43 -22.53
C THR A 66 1.77 19.32 -24.04
N ARG A 67 0.79 18.80 -24.79
CA ARG A 67 0.84 18.84 -26.27
C ARG A 67 0.71 20.30 -26.66
N GLN A 68 1.84 20.97 -26.88
CA GLN A 68 1.86 22.27 -27.54
C GLN A 68 1.48 22.02 -29.00
N TYR A 69 0.20 22.20 -29.32
CA TYR A 69 -0.21 22.34 -30.71
C TYR A 69 0.41 23.63 -31.23
N ALA A 70 1.30 23.52 -32.22
CA ALA A 70 1.82 24.69 -32.91
C ALA A 70 0.64 25.42 -33.55
N ALA A 71 0.34 26.63 -33.07
CA ALA A 71 -0.62 27.51 -33.72
C ALA A 71 -0.06 27.84 -35.12
N LYS A 72 -0.70 27.32 -36.17
CA LYS A 72 -0.43 27.74 -37.54
C LYS A 72 -0.93 29.17 -37.70
N VAL A 73 0.01 30.10 -37.96
CA VAL A 73 -0.24 31.44 -38.49
C VAL A 73 -0.29 31.34 -40.01
#